data_AF-A0AAJ1NW46-F1
#
_entry.id   AF-A0AAJ1NW46-F1
#
_cell.length_a   1.000
_cell.length_b   1.000
_cell.length_c   1.000
_cell.angle_alpha   90.00
_cell.angle_beta   90.00
_cell.angle_gamma   90.00
#
_symmetry.space_group_name_H-M   'P 1'
#
loop_
_entity.id
_entity.type
_entity.pdbx_description
1 polymer ?
#
loop_
_entity_poly.entity_id
_entity_poly.type
_entity_poly.pdbx_seq_one_letter_code
_entity_poly.pdbx_strand_id
1 'polypeptide(L)'
;MYSYVKCLIDLGRTTEAKEKLDTFNRESDDLIGEIHVADLYVELNCYKEAIEWFERGYKEVWKSPNWIGRFVYALYKANNFTRINEVIRESIEAKTAEIEDVQTEEVEENWTEKDKKELIEEYTEENNCYKTMIERIKSGYVPGLEFETCHIGGAIYLVVKDIIILNMKNKEIRLSNMTVEFFYYRLLV
;
A
#
# COMPACT_ATOMS: atom_id res chain seq x y z
N MET A 1 3.30 -11.83 -10.15
CA MET A 1 1.88 -12.25 -10.22
C MET A 1 0.91 -11.11 -9.88
N TYR A 2 1.21 -10.29 -8.86
CA TYR A 2 0.45 -9.08 -8.49
C TYR A 2 0.07 -8.16 -9.67
N SER A 3 1.06 -7.73 -10.47
CA SER A 3 0.80 -6.82 -11.61
C SER A 3 -0.10 -7.43 -12.68
N TYR A 4 -0.10 -8.75 -12.83
CA TYR A 4 -1.00 -9.42 -13.76
C TYR A 4 -2.46 -9.34 -13.27
N VAL A 5 -2.70 -9.56 -11.97
CA VAL A 5 -4.04 -9.38 -11.38
C VAL A 5 -4.48 -7.92 -11.49
N LYS A 6 -3.60 -6.95 -11.22
CA LYS A 6 -3.91 -5.52 -11.38
C LYS A 6 -4.29 -5.17 -12.84
N CYS A 7 -3.55 -5.67 -13.82
CA CYS A 7 -3.90 -5.51 -15.23
C CYS A 7 -5.28 -6.10 -15.56
N LEU A 8 -5.61 -7.28 -15.03
CA LEU A 8 -6.94 -7.87 -15.23
C LEU A 8 -8.05 -6.97 -14.65
N ILE A 9 -7.82 -6.39 -13.47
CA ILE A 9 -8.76 -5.44 -12.85
C ILE A 9 -8.93 -4.20 -13.72
N ASP A 10 -7.83 -3.60 -14.19
CA ASP A 10 -7.85 -2.38 -15.01
C ASP A 10 -8.50 -2.59 -16.38
N LEU A 11 -8.41 -3.83 -16.90
CA LEU A 11 -9.10 -4.25 -18.12
C LEU A 11 -10.57 -4.64 -17.88
N GLY A 12 -11.08 -4.52 -16.65
CA GLY A 12 -12.45 -4.89 -16.28
C GLY A 12 -12.70 -6.40 -16.20
N ARG A 13 -11.67 -7.24 -16.27
CA ARG A 13 -11.73 -8.71 -16.17
C ARG A 13 -11.76 -9.15 -14.70
N THR A 14 -12.71 -8.62 -13.94
CA THR A 14 -12.75 -8.75 -12.47
C THR A 14 -12.95 -10.20 -11.99
N THR A 15 -13.73 -11.02 -12.70
CA THR A 15 -13.91 -12.44 -12.36
C THR A 15 -12.60 -13.21 -12.42
N GLU A 16 -11.85 -13.07 -13.51
CA GLU A 16 -10.56 -13.75 -13.69
C GLU A 16 -9.50 -13.21 -12.73
N ALA A 17 -9.50 -11.88 -12.51
CA ALA A 17 -8.65 -11.27 -11.49
C ALA A 17 -8.90 -11.91 -10.12
N LYS A 18 -10.17 -12.08 -9.73
CA LYS A 18 -10.55 -12.73 -8.47
C LYS A 18 -10.11 -14.20 -8.44
N GLU A 19 -10.39 -14.98 -9.48
CA GLU A 19 -9.97 -16.38 -9.54
C GLU A 19 -8.46 -16.54 -9.36
N LYS A 20 -7.67 -15.66 -9.99
CA LYS A 20 -6.21 -15.65 -9.82
C LYS A 20 -5.79 -15.20 -8.43
N LEU A 21 -6.44 -14.19 -7.88
CA LEU A 21 -6.13 -13.69 -6.54
C LEU A 21 -6.48 -14.72 -5.45
N ASP A 22 -7.56 -15.47 -5.62
CA ASP A 22 -7.99 -16.53 -4.72
C ASP A 22 -7.00 -17.72 -4.72
N THR A 23 -6.12 -17.85 -5.72
CA THR A 23 -5.04 -18.86 -5.74
C THR A 23 -3.84 -18.49 -4.87
N PHE A 24 -3.73 -17.26 -4.37
CA PHE A 24 -2.64 -16.88 -3.48
C PHE A 24 -2.66 -17.76 -2.23
N ASN A 25 -1.54 -18.44 -1.97
CA ASN A 25 -1.46 -19.36 -0.87
C ASN A 25 -1.52 -18.60 0.45
N ARG A 26 -2.49 -18.97 1.28
CA ARG A 26 -2.67 -18.42 2.63
C ARG A 26 -1.57 -18.88 3.60
N GLU A 27 -0.72 -19.83 3.23
CA GLU A 27 0.32 -20.42 4.09
C GLU A 27 1.76 -20.01 3.71
N SER A 28 1.96 -19.11 2.74
CA SER A 28 3.30 -18.62 2.41
C SER A 28 3.77 -17.53 3.39
N ASP A 29 5.01 -17.64 3.88
CA ASP A 29 5.62 -16.71 4.86
C ASP A 29 5.94 -15.28 4.32
N ASP A 30 5.47 -14.89 3.13
CA ASP A 30 5.75 -13.57 2.56
C ASP A 30 4.69 -12.52 2.97
N LEU A 31 4.92 -11.91 4.12
CA LEU A 31 4.04 -10.93 4.78
C LEU A 31 3.84 -9.63 3.99
N ILE A 32 4.87 -9.15 3.27
CA ILE A 32 4.74 -7.98 2.38
C ILE A 32 3.81 -8.32 1.19
N GLY A 33 3.74 -9.60 0.81
CA GLY A 33 2.76 -10.09 -0.15
C GLY A 33 1.31 -9.95 0.34
N GLU A 34 1.06 -10.05 1.64
CA GLU A 34 -0.30 -10.06 2.21
C GLU A 34 -1.01 -8.71 2.07
N ILE A 35 -0.30 -7.61 2.33
CA ILE A 35 -0.87 -6.24 2.18
C ILE A 35 -1.20 -5.97 0.71
N HIS A 36 -0.29 -6.31 -0.19
CA HIS A 36 -0.53 -6.19 -1.62
C HIS A 36 -1.74 -7.04 -2.06
N VAL A 37 -1.87 -8.27 -1.56
CA VAL A 37 -3.04 -9.10 -1.85
C VAL A 37 -4.33 -8.44 -1.34
N ALA A 38 -4.32 -7.90 -0.12
CA ALA A 38 -5.45 -7.16 0.44
C ALA A 38 -5.86 -5.97 -0.44
N ASP A 39 -4.89 -5.21 -0.93
CA ASP A 39 -5.11 -4.06 -1.79
C ASP A 39 -5.82 -4.41 -3.10
N LEU A 40 -5.47 -5.55 -3.71
CA LEU A 40 -6.17 -6.04 -4.91
C LEU A 40 -7.60 -6.46 -4.61
N TYR A 41 -7.87 -7.03 -3.43
CA TYR A 41 -9.25 -7.30 -3.01
C TYR A 41 -10.05 -6.02 -2.80
N VAL A 42 -9.43 -4.93 -2.32
CA VAL A 42 -10.08 -3.61 -2.25
C VAL A 42 -10.45 -3.10 -3.64
N GLU A 43 -9.54 -3.18 -4.62
CA GLU A 43 -9.81 -2.78 -6.01
C GLU A 43 -10.95 -3.62 -6.64
N LEU A 44 -11.09 -4.89 -6.22
CA LEU A 44 -12.19 -5.79 -6.62
C LEU A 44 -13.48 -5.58 -5.83
N ASN A 45 -13.53 -4.64 -4.89
CA ASN A 45 -14.63 -4.43 -3.93
C ASN A 45 -14.96 -5.67 -3.07
N CYS A 46 -14.02 -6.58 -2.91
CA CYS A 46 -14.12 -7.79 -2.08
C CYS A 46 -13.64 -7.46 -0.65
N TYR A 47 -14.40 -6.62 0.06
CA TYR A 47 -13.93 -6.01 1.31
C TYR A 47 -13.75 -7.01 2.45
N LYS A 48 -14.50 -8.12 2.47
CA LYS A 48 -14.35 -9.14 3.53
C LYS A 48 -12.99 -9.83 3.41
N GLU A 49 -12.65 -10.28 2.21
CA GLU A 49 -11.35 -10.87 1.93
C GLU A 49 -10.22 -9.87 2.14
N ALA A 50 -10.40 -8.61 1.70
CA ALA A 50 -9.41 -7.56 1.96
C ALA A 50 -9.12 -7.40 3.46
N ILE A 51 -10.16 -7.37 4.31
CA ILE A 51 -10.00 -7.28 5.77
C ILE A 51 -9.23 -8.49 6.32
N GLU A 52 -9.55 -9.71 5.88
CA GLU A 52 -8.82 -10.91 6.32
C GLU A 52 -7.32 -10.81 6.03
N TRP A 53 -6.94 -10.34 4.84
CA TRP A 53 -5.54 -10.16 4.48
C TRP A 53 -4.87 -8.98 5.19
N PHE A 54 -5.58 -7.87 5.37
CA PHE A 54 -5.05 -6.74 6.14
C PHE A 54 -4.77 -7.11 7.60
N GLU A 55 -5.67 -7.84 8.27
CA GLU A 55 -5.48 -8.25 9.66
C GLU A 55 -4.26 -9.16 9.86
N ARG A 56 -3.87 -9.93 8.83
CA ARG A 56 -2.66 -10.75 8.84
C ARG A 56 -1.41 -9.87 8.76
N GLY A 57 -1.35 -8.99 7.76
CA GLY A 57 -0.23 -8.06 7.58
C GLY A 57 -0.12 -7.01 8.69
N TYR A 58 -1.22 -6.70 9.38
CA TYR A 58 -1.30 -5.65 10.40
C TYR A 58 -0.33 -5.82 11.57
N LYS A 59 -0.02 -7.07 11.93
CA LYS A 59 0.83 -7.41 13.07
C LYS A 59 2.32 -7.28 12.77
N GLU A 60 2.72 -7.39 11.51
CA GLU A 60 4.10 -7.70 11.13
C GLU A 60 4.78 -6.59 10.31
N VAL A 61 4.06 -5.54 9.90
CA VAL A 61 4.57 -4.52 8.96
C VAL A 61 4.44 -3.10 9.51
N TRP A 62 5.36 -2.23 9.08
CA TRP A 62 5.33 -0.78 9.31
C TRP A 62 4.07 -0.14 8.75
N LYS A 63 3.41 0.70 9.56
CA LYS A 63 2.10 1.28 9.25
C LYS A 63 2.28 2.60 8.51
N SER A 64 2.08 2.60 7.19
CA SER A 64 1.99 3.83 6.39
C SER A 64 0.56 4.37 6.34
N PRO A 65 0.36 5.70 6.22
CA PRO A 65 -0.98 6.29 6.11
C PRO A 65 -1.80 5.75 4.94
N ASN A 66 -1.17 5.41 3.81
CA ASN A 66 -1.87 4.87 2.65
C ASN A 66 -2.45 3.47 2.93
N TRP A 67 -1.60 2.55 3.40
CA TRP A 67 -2.01 1.19 3.73
C TRP A 67 -3.13 1.19 4.77
N ILE A 68 -2.93 1.90 5.88
CA ILE A 68 -3.94 2.02 6.94
C ILE A 68 -5.22 2.66 6.40
N GLY A 69 -5.10 3.66 5.52
CA GLY A 69 -6.23 4.26 4.82
C GLY A 69 -7.06 3.22 4.08
N ARG A 70 -6.42 2.37 3.27
CA ARG A 70 -7.10 1.31 2.50
C ARG A 70 -7.71 0.25 3.40
N PHE A 71 -7.06 -0.10 4.50
CA PHE A 71 -7.63 -1.00 5.50
C PHE A 71 -8.87 -0.42 6.19
N VAL A 72 -8.79 0.83 6.68
CA VAL A 72 -9.92 1.55 7.28
C VAL A 72 -11.07 1.70 6.27
N TYR A 73 -10.76 1.95 5.00
CA TYR A 73 -11.76 2.00 3.93
C TYR A 73 -12.47 0.65 3.76
N ALA A 74 -11.75 -0.47 3.73
CA ALA A 74 -12.35 -1.80 3.66
C ALA A 74 -13.26 -2.08 4.87
N LEU A 75 -12.79 -1.76 6.08
CA LEU A 75 -13.60 -1.88 7.31
C LEU A 75 -14.85 -1.00 7.27
N TYR A 76 -14.74 0.23 6.77
CA TYR A 76 -15.87 1.14 6.60
C TYR A 76 -16.92 0.56 5.65
N LYS A 77 -16.50 0.04 4.50
CA LYS A 77 -17.40 -0.60 3.53
C LYS A 77 -18.05 -1.88 4.06
N ALA A 78 -17.42 -2.53 5.03
CA ALA A 78 -17.96 -3.68 5.75
C ALA A 78 -18.75 -3.32 7.03
N ASN A 79 -18.92 -2.02 7.34
CA ASN A 79 -19.56 -1.52 8.57
C ASN A 79 -18.89 -1.98 9.89
N ASN A 80 -17.59 -2.27 9.88
CA ASN A 80 -16.84 -2.69 11.06
C ASN A 80 -16.27 -1.49 11.85
N PHE A 81 -17.16 -0.65 12.38
CA PHE A 81 -16.78 0.61 13.03
C PHE A 81 -15.96 0.45 14.31
N THR A 82 -16.17 -0.65 15.05
CA THR A 82 -15.38 -0.94 16.25
C THR A 82 -13.91 -1.11 15.88
N ARG A 83 -13.62 -1.96 14.88
CA ARG A 83 -12.24 -2.20 14.44
C ARG A 83 -11.60 -0.97 13.81
N ILE A 84 -12.37 -0.12 13.12
CA ILE A 84 -11.88 1.17 12.61
C ILE A 84 -11.29 2.02 13.74
N ASN A 85 -12.03 2.17 14.85
CA ASN A 85 -11.58 2.98 15.97
C ASN A 85 -10.33 2.41 16.63
N GLU A 86 -10.24 1.08 16.72
CA GLU A 86 -9.05 0.39 17.23
C GLU A 86 -7.83 0.63 16.35
N VAL A 87 -7.94 0.40 15.03
CA VAL A 87 -6.85 0.58 14.06
C VAL A 87 -6.34 2.03 14.06
N ILE A 88 -7.24 3.02 14.05
CA ILE A 88 -6.86 4.44 14.09
C ILE A 88 -6.14 4.77 15.39
N ARG A 89 -6.67 4.31 16.54
CA ARG A 89 -6.06 4.55 17.84
C ARG A 89 -4.66 3.93 17.91
N GLU A 90 -4.51 2.67 17.51
CA GLU A 90 -3.24 1.94 17.49
C GLU A 90 -2.21 2.63 16.58
N SER A 91 -2.61 3.11 15.40
CA SER A 91 -1.74 3.88 14.50
C SER A 91 -1.30 5.22 15.07
N ILE A 92 -2.21 5.95 15.74
CA ILE A 92 -1.88 7.23 16.40
C ILE A 92 -0.94 7.00 17.58
N GLU A 93 -1.20 5.99 18.42
CA GLU A 93 -0.35 5.65 19.57
C GLU A 93 1.06 5.28 19.12
N ALA A 94 1.19 4.39 18.11
CA ALA A 94 2.49 3.99 17.56
C ALA A 94 3.26 5.19 16.98
N LYS A 95 2.62 6.00 16.13
CA LYS A 95 3.27 7.17 15.52
C LYS A 95 3.64 8.24 16.54
N THR A 96 2.84 8.41 17.59
CA THR A 96 3.15 9.36 18.67
C THR A 96 4.37 8.90 19.46
N ALA A 97 4.49 7.60 19.74
CA ALA A 97 5.69 7.04 20.37
C ALA A 97 6.93 7.25 19.50
N GLU A 98 6.85 7.02 18.18
CA GLU A 98 7.98 7.28 17.26
C GLU A 98 8.41 8.76 17.25
N ILE A 99 7.47 9.70 17.33
CA ILE A 99 7.77 11.13 17.44
C ILE A 99 8.51 11.42 18.76
N GLU A 100 8.04 10.85 19.87
CA GLU A 100 8.67 11.01 21.19
C GLU A 100 10.09 10.42 21.21
N ASP A 101 10.29 9.24 20.62
CA ASP A 101 11.59 8.59 20.49
C ASP A 101 12.57 9.50 19.74
N VAL A 102 12.20 9.97 18.55
CA VAL A 102 13.02 10.89 17.75
C VAL A 102 13.32 12.18 18.54
N GLN A 103 12.34 12.74 19.24
CA GLN A 103 12.53 13.95 20.06
C GLN A 103 13.56 13.75 21.18
N THR A 104 13.59 12.57 21.81
CA THR A 104 14.50 12.28 22.92
C THR A 104 15.91 11.84 22.50
N GLU A 105 16.08 11.37 21.27
CA GLU A 105 17.37 10.90 20.76
C GLU A 105 18.40 12.04 20.61
N GLU A 106 19.65 11.81 21.04
CA GLU A 106 20.72 12.80 20.93
C GLU A 106 21.24 12.91 19.49
N VAL A 107 21.57 14.13 19.05
CA VAL A 107 22.10 14.36 17.71
C VAL A 107 23.55 13.85 17.62
N GLU A 108 23.74 12.76 16.88
CA GLU A 108 25.02 12.06 16.64
C GLU A 108 25.67 12.51 15.31
N GLU A 109 26.91 12.10 15.02
CA GLU A 109 27.66 12.53 13.82
C GLU A 109 26.94 12.27 12.48
N ASN A 110 25.98 11.34 12.42
CA ASN A 110 25.28 10.91 11.20
C ASN A 110 23.94 11.62 10.92
N TRP A 111 23.44 12.47 11.81
CA TRP A 111 22.19 13.22 11.61
C TRP A 111 22.28 14.62 12.23
N THR A 112 21.63 15.60 11.63
CA THR A 112 21.66 16.99 12.11
C THR A 112 20.36 17.37 12.83
N GLU A 113 20.39 18.44 13.63
CA GLU A 113 19.18 19.04 14.21
C GLU A 113 18.12 19.39 13.15
N LYS A 114 18.58 19.70 11.93
CA LYS A 114 17.68 19.95 10.81
C LYS A 114 16.99 18.66 10.37
N ASP A 115 17.74 17.58 10.18
CA ASP A 115 17.19 16.28 9.76
C ASP A 115 16.18 15.76 10.80
N LYS A 116 16.50 15.91 12.08
CA LYS A 116 15.60 15.60 13.19
C LYS A 116 14.29 16.38 13.12
N LYS A 117 14.36 17.69 12.87
CA LYS A 117 13.17 18.54 12.75
C LYS A 117 12.32 18.14 11.54
N GLU A 118 12.94 17.88 10.38
CA GLU A 118 12.24 17.45 9.17
C GLU A 118 11.52 16.11 9.39
N LEU A 119 12.16 15.15 10.06
CA LEU A 119 11.56 13.87 10.39
C LEU A 119 10.37 13.99 11.36
N ILE A 120 10.48 14.84 12.38
CA ILE A 120 9.37 15.11 13.31
C ILE A 120 8.19 15.75 12.58
N GLU A 121 8.45 16.64 11.62
CA GLU A 121 7.42 17.27 10.80
C GLU A 121 6.70 16.22 9.95
N GLU A 122 7.45 15.36 9.25
CA GLU A 122 6.90 14.23 8.48
C GLU A 122 6.02 13.32 9.34
N TYR A 123 6.53 12.85 10.49
CA TYR A 123 5.76 11.97 11.38
C TYR A 123 4.52 12.67 11.95
N THR A 124 4.59 13.97 12.19
CA THR A 124 3.44 14.77 12.65
C THR A 124 2.37 14.84 11.55
N GLU A 125 2.76 15.00 10.30
CA GLU A 125 1.84 14.98 9.15
C GLU A 125 1.18 13.60 8.98
N GLU A 126 1.96 12.51 9.08
CA GLU A 126 1.43 11.14 9.07
C GLU A 126 0.43 10.91 10.21
N ASN A 127 0.76 11.36 11.42
CA ASN A 127 -0.12 11.23 12.59
C ASN A 127 -1.45 12.00 12.38
N ASN A 128 -1.38 13.18 11.78
CA ASN A 128 -2.57 13.97 11.43
C ASN A 128 -3.41 13.29 10.33
N CYS A 129 -2.78 12.54 9.42
CA CYS A 129 -3.50 11.72 8.45
C CYS A 129 -4.35 10.66 9.15
N TYR A 130 -3.83 9.98 10.18
CA TYR A 130 -4.61 9.01 10.96
C TYR A 130 -5.80 9.65 11.68
N LYS A 131 -5.58 10.79 12.34
CA LYS A 131 -6.63 11.52 13.10
C LYS A 131 -7.82 11.94 12.24
N THR A 132 -7.56 12.35 11.00
CA THR A 132 -8.60 12.84 10.07
C THR A 132 -9.14 11.75 9.13
N MET A 133 -8.57 10.54 9.18
CA MET A 133 -8.79 9.48 8.20
C MET A 133 -10.25 9.09 8.03
N ILE A 134 -10.95 8.85 9.14
CA ILE A 134 -12.34 8.39 9.12
C ILE A 134 -13.29 9.47 8.60
N GLU A 135 -13.02 10.75 8.89
CA GLU A 135 -13.82 11.87 8.42
C GLU A 135 -13.68 12.04 6.91
N ARG A 136 -12.45 11.92 6.39
CA ARG A 136 -12.18 11.90 4.95
C ARG A 136 -12.91 10.76 4.25
N ILE A 137 -12.82 9.54 4.78
CA ILE A 137 -13.51 8.38 4.19
C ILE A 137 -15.03 8.58 4.20
N LYS A 138 -15.59 9.09 5.30
CA LYS A 138 -17.03 9.44 5.40
C LYS A 138 -17.44 10.52 4.39
N SER A 139 -16.55 11.46 4.05
CA SER A 139 -16.82 12.49 3.04
C SER A 139 -16.71 11.97 1.59
N GLY A 140 -16.50 10.66 1.39
CA GLY A 140 -16.43 10.02 0.08
C GLY A 140 -15.02 9.86 -0.47
N TYR A 141 -13.97 10.18 0.30
CA TYR A 141 -12.60 9.88 -0.10
C TYR A 141 -12.38 8.37 -0.19
N VAL A 142 -11.82 7.94 -1.32
CA VAL A 142 -11.36 6.56 -1.53
C VAL A 142 -9.84 6.59 -1.58
N PRO A 143 -9.14 5.94 -0.63
CA PRO A 143 -7.69 5.87 -0.64
C PRO A 143 -7.20 5.16 -1.90
N GLY A 144 -6.35 5.84 -2.67
CA GLY A 144 -5.77 5.29 -3.90
C GLY A 144 -4.79 4.17 -3.59
N LEU A 145 -4.63 3.25 -4.54
CA LEU A 145 -3.58 2.24 -4.46
C LEU A 145 -2.24 2.91 -4.76
N GLU A 146 -1.38 3.01 -3.75
CA GLU A 146 -0.02 3.50 -3.93
C GLU A 146 0.92 2.32 -4.15
N PHE A 147 1.89 2.51 -5.05
CA PHE A 147 3.02 1.60 -5.18
C PHE A 147 4.14 2.19 -4.34
N GLU A 148 4.60 1.47 -3.32
CA GLU A 148 5.75 1.92 -2.55
C GLU A 148 6.98 2.03 -3.47
N THR A 149 7.54 3.24 -3.52
CA THR A 149 8.79 3.50 -4.21
C THR A 149 9.92 3.53 -3.20
N CYS A 150 10.90 2.64 -3.33
CA CYS A 150 12.11 2.70 -2.52
C CYS A 150 13.15 3.58 -3.21
N HIS A 151 13.77 4.48 -2.45
CA HIS A 151 14.91 5.27 -2.89
C HIS A 151 16.20 4.50 -2.59
N ILE A 152 16.85 3.95 -3.63
CA ILE A 152 18.19 3.36 -3.51
C ILE A 152 19.15 4.21 -4.36
N GLY A 153 20.14 4.84 -3.74
CA GLY A 153 21.22 5.53 -4.46
C GLY A 153 20.77 6.66 -5.40
N GLY A 154 19.70 7.39 -5.07
CA GLY A 154 19.20 8.52 -5.87
C GLY A 154 18.29 8.15 -7.05
N ALA A 155 17.89 6.88 -7.19
CA ALA A 155 16.88 6.43 -8.13
C ALA A 155 15.60 5.97 -7.42
N ILE A 156 14.44 6.27 -8.03
CA ILE A 156 13.12 5.82 -7.58
C ILE A 156 12.89 4.42 -8.15
N TYR A 157 12.84 3.40 -7.30
CA TYR A 157 12.49 2.04 -7.67
C TYR A 157 11.06 1.74 -7.22
N LEU A 158 10.19 1.34 -8.15
CA LEU A 158 8.94 0.68 -7.78
C LEU A 158 9.29 -0.68 -7.17
N VAL A 159 9.09 -0.84 -5.86
CA VAL A 159 9.34 -2.13 -5.19
C VAL A 159 8.01 -2.87 -5.11
N VAL A 160 7.65 -3.52 -6.21
CA VAL A 160 6.91 -4.78 -6.11
C VAL A 160 8.01 -5.84 -6.15
N LYS A 161 8.16 -6.63 -5.09
CA LYS A 161 9.29 -7.58 -4.90
C LYS A 161 9.46 -8.62 -6.02
N ASP A 162 8.67 -8.55 -7.10
CA ASP A 162 8.79 -9.39 -8.29
C ASP A 162 8.71 -8.69 -9.66
N ILE A 163 8.47 -7.38 -9.83
CA ILE A 163 8.31 -6.81 -11.20
C ILE A 163 8.99 -5.44 -11.39
N ILE A 164 10.12 -5.53 -12.09
CA ILE A 164 10.80 -4.61 -13.03
C ILE A 164 10.20 -3.19 -13.19
N ILE A 165 11.13 -2.25 -12.96
CA ILE A 165 11.19 -0.81 -13.26
C ILE A 165 10.43 -0.39 -14.54
N LEU A 166 9.37 0.40 -14.39
CA LEU A 166 8.81 1.24 -15.47
C LEU A 166 9.65 2.51 -15.61
N ASN A 167 10.41 2.64 -16.70
CA ASN A 167 11.10 3.89 -17.04
C ASN A 167 10.09 4.87 -17.69
N MET A 168 9.56 5.78 -16.89
CA MET A 168 8.50 6.73 -17.27
C MET A 168 8.94 7.83 -18.27
N LYS A 169 10.19 7.88 -18.73
CA LYS A 169 10.61 8.91 -19.70
C LYS A 169 10.23 8.63 -21.16
N ASN A 170 10.08 7.36 -21.56
CA ASN A 170 9.98 7.02 -22.99
C ASN A 170 8.73 6.25 -23.43
N LYS A 171 7.73 6.00 -22.57
CA LYS A 171 6.53 5.20 -22.90
C LYS A 171 6.83 3.87 -23.63
N GLU A 172 8.00 3.27 -23.39
CA GLU A 172 8.34 1.93 -23.86
C GLU A 172 8.49 1.00 -22.66
N ILE A 173 7.80 -0.15 -22.70
CA ILE A 173 7.92 -1.21 -21.70
C ILE A 173 8.85 -2.27 -22.28
N ARG A 174 10.04 -2.46 -21.67
CA ARG A 174 10.91 -3.61 -21.96
C ARG A 174 10.92 -4.54 -20.78
N LEU A 175 10.30 -5.70 -20.95
CA LEU A 175 10.38 -6.83 -20.03
C LEU A 175 11.59 -7.68 -20.45
N SER A 176 12.65 -7.68 -19.67
CA SER A 176 13.72 -8.66 -19.86
C SER A 176 13.31 -9.98 -19.21
N ASN A 177 13.14 -10.99 -20.05
CA ASN A 177 13.13 -12.43 -19.77
C ASN A 177 11.88 -13.06 -19.13
N MET A 178 10.70 -12.75 -19.65
CA MET A 178 9.64 -13.75 -19.69
C MET A 178 8.82 -13.58 -20.95
N THR A 179 8.85 -14.61 -21.81
CA THR A 179 8.13 -14.65 -23.07
C THR A 179 6.63 -14.49 -22.81
N VAL A 180 6.10 -13.30 -23.10
CA VAL A 180 4.65 -13.06 -23.16
C VAL A 180 4.34 -12.83 -24.63
N GLU A 181 3.61 -13.77 -25.23
CA GLU A 181 3.11 -13.64 -26.60
C GLU A 181 2.21 -12.40 -26.71
N PHE A 182 2.58 -11.50 -27.63
CA PHE A 182 1.81 -10.30 -27.93
C PHE A 182 0.57 -10.65 -28.75
N PHE A 183 -0.62 -10.37 -28.21
CA PHE A 183 -1.81 -10.17 -29.06
C PHE A 183 -1.87 -8.70 -29.49
N TYR A 184 -1.45 -8.44 -30.72
CA TYR A 184 -1.66 -7.16 -31.39
C TYR A 184 -3.17 -6.94 -31.62
N TYR A 185 -3.78 -5.96 -30.94
CA TYR A 185 -5.01 -5.35 -31.43
C TYR A 185 -4.65 -4.13 -32.29
N ARG A 186 -4.91 -4.27 -33.59
CA ARG A 186 -4.79 -3.22 -34.60
C ARG A 186 -5.98 -2.27 -34.43
N LEU A 187 -5.77 -1.09 -33.86
CA LEU A 187 -6.73 0.01 -34.00
C LEU A 187 -6.59 0.57 -35.41
N LEU A 188 -7.56 0.27 -36.26
CA LEU A 188 -7.82 0.97 -37.51
C LEU A 188 -8.30 2.38 -37.17
N VAL A 189 -7.52 3.39 -37.56
CA VAL A 189 -8.01 4.67 -38.07
C VAL A 189 -7.17 5.02 -39.29
#